data_AF-A0A0A7S3P8-F1
#
_entry.id   AF-A0A0A7S3P8-F1
#
_cell.length_a   1.000
_cell.length_b   1.000
_cell.length_c   1.000
_cell.angle_alpha   90.00
_cell.angle_beta   90.00
_cell.angle_gamma   90.00
#
_symmetry.space_group_name_H-M   'P 1'
#
loop_
_entity.id
_entity.type
_entity.pdbx_description
1 polymer ?
#
loop_
_entity_poly.entity_id
_entity_poly.type
_entity_poly.pdbx_seq_one_letter_code
_entity_poly.pdbx_strand_id
1 'polypeptide(L)'
;MGEFYTKINDNRTETLDIKEYTDSMKAMHKILIESLLYSVQRKKGLPPFTVEFLKDGLRNSWIAEMIGHLIIKYESEWYADEALTKWKEIDNLLEEEKQKQKKLLQKLLDQMNIREPFLRDYALNMVDEEHEKIKSIWQLEKEQRIKPSLWWREVAQSQPTQSSNNQTPQTPALSNLSTDGKAWFIHPVSMLGRFVNPGIVTYHIYHDGKIEKHIPQEILKGYEQKYKYVYHDQNGNEHEICICDWHTINKLLFKKLTITEQDSFTYPKYGTVSEAKKTVDEEIIVARAVYTNGAIHEWIRKGDEIDIQERLTLSSGDIAEYGKTKGWVIYKRQKEEAQLVRLPDSLNYSNGDVVINYQLEQTYRKYTNPDVMAGFLGALAEIKLKVISTGSAFKNGSCYPSKLHVNGESIDTAYFNRYARYDKNPDLLNWDNDKAFIRALHKFHFQNFRIGIKFKKTFENMPGYIDGKDLHNSHLHTENFDEKAVITKTD
;
A
#
# COMPACT_ATOMS: atom_id res chain seq x y z
N MET A 1 13.19 -14.80 -9.78
CA MET A 1 14.35 -13.90 -9.75
C MET A 1 15.58 -14.77 -9.55
N GLY A 2 16.41 -14.95 -10.58
CA GLY A 2 17.58 -15.84 -10.49
C GLY A 2 18.61 -15.31 -9.49
N GLU A 3 19.42 -16.21 -8.92
CA GLU A 3 20.53 -15.93 -7.99
C GLU A 3 21.42 -14.75 -8.45
N PHE A 4 21.52 -14.56 -9.77
CA PHE A 4 22.21 -13.46 -10.43
C PHE A 4 21.59 -12.07 -10.16
N TYR A 5 20.26 -11.95 -10.21
CA TYR A 5 19.55 -10.70 -9.90
C TYR A 5 19.63 -10.39 -8.40
N THR A 6 19.51 -11.42 -7.57
CA THR A 6 19.62 -11.32 -6.11
C THR A 6 21.00 -10.79 -5.70
N LYS A 7 22.09 -11.37 -6.23
CA LYS A 7 23.45 -10.91 -5.92
C LYS A 7 23.80 -9.51 -6.45
N ILE A 8 23.16 -9.06 -7.53
CA ILE A 8 23.32 -7.69 -8.06
C ILE A 8 22.57 -6.67 -7.21
N ASN A 9 21.37 -7.01 -6.73
CA ASN A 9 20.56 -6.11 -5.90
C ASN A 9 21.04 -6.03 -4.44
N ASP A 10 21.60 -7.11 -3.91
CA ASP A 10 22.08 -7.18 -2.52
C ASP A 10 23.33 -6.32 -2.27
N ASN A 11 24.05 -5.89 -3.31
CA ASN A 11 25.35 -5.20 -3.19
C ASN A 11 25.33 -3.76 -3.72
N ARG A 12 24.44 -2.92 -3.17
CA ARG A 12 24.38 -1.49 -3.52
C ARG A 12 25.55 -0.64 -2.98
N THR A 13 26.48 -1.18 -2.19
CA THR A 13 27.45 -0.34 -1.43
C THR A 13 28.92 -0.75 -1.44
N GLU A 14 29.34 -1.91 -1.97
CA GLU A 14 30.77 -2.26 -2.03
C GLU A 14 31.19 -2.80 -3.40
N THR A 15 32.36 -2.35 -3.86
CA THR A 15 33.06 -2.85 -5.05
C THR A 15 33.28 -4.36 -4.91
N LEU A 16 32.57 -5.18 -5.69
CA LEU A 16 32.84 -6.62 -5.77
C LEU A 16 34.30 -6.87 -6.17
N ASP A 17 35.07 -7.57 -5.33
CA ASP A 17 36.38 -8.10 -5.71
C ASP A 17 36.19 -9.13 -6.84
N ILE A 18 36.99 -9.02 -7.90
CA ILE A 18 36.93 -9.89 -9.10
C ILE A 18 37.01 -11.38 -8.72
N LYS A 19 37.60 -11.69 -7.57
CA LYS A 19 37.71 -13.06 -7.03
C LYS A 19 36.37 -13.71 -6.68
N GLU A 20 35.32 -12.93 -6.41
CA GLU A 20 34.01 -13.45 -6.00
C GLU A 20 33.03 -13.63 -7.17
N TYR A 21 33.46 -13.33 -8.40
CA TYR A 21 32.59 -13.40 -9.57
C TYR A 21 32.31 -14.86 -9.94
N THR A 22 31.04 -15.17 -10.21
CA THR A 22 30.69 -16.40 -10.92
C THR A 22 31.26 -16.35 -12.33
N ASP A 23 31.42 -17.49 -13.00
CA ASP A 23 32.02 -17.51 -14.33
C ASP A 23 31.18 -16.75 -15.37
N SER A 24 29.86 -16.72 -15.20
CA SER A 24 28.95 -15.87 -15.95
C SER A 24 29.21 -14.38 -15.69
N MET A 25 29.42 -13.98 -14.43
CA MET A 25 29.76 -12.60 -14.09
C MET A 25 31.12 -12.20 -14.66
N LYS A 26 32.13 -13.08 -14.62
CA LYS A 26 33.46 -12.82 -15.23
C LYS A 26 33.35 -12.61 -16.73
N ALA A 27 32.58 -13.44 -17.41
CA ALA A 27 32.40 -13.36 -18.86
C ALA A 27 31.58 -12.12 -19.29
N MET A 28 30.55 -11.76 -18.53
CA MET A 28 29.77 -10.54 -18.76
C MET A 28 30.61 -9.27 -18.52
N HIS A 29 31.35 -9.26 -17.41
CA HIS A 29 32.26 -8.18 -17.09
C HIS A 29 33.31 -8.01 -18.18
N LYS A 30 33.85 -9.11 -18.72
CA LYS A 30 34.76 -9.08 -19.88
C LYS A 30 34.11 -8.49 -21.14
N ILE A 31 32.89 -8.89 -21.50
CA ILE A 31 32.15 -8.35 -22.65
C ILE A 31 31.97 -6.83 -22.52
N LEU A 32 31.57 -6.36 -21.34
CA LEU A 32 31.37 -4.93 -21.07
C LEU A 32 32.69 -4.16 -21.06
N ILE A 33 33.75 -4.71 -20.47
CA ILE A 33 35.09 -4.11 -20.46
C ILE A 33 35.63 -3.95 -21.89
N GLU A 34 35.62 -5.03 -22.68
CA GLU A 34 36.18 -5.04 -24.02
C GLU A 34 35.40 -4.12 -24.97
N SER A 35 34.09 -3.99 -24.79
CA SER A 35 33.25 -3.13 -25.63
C SER A 35 33.30 -1.64 -25.24
N LEU A 36 33.46 -1.30 -23.95
CA LEU A 36 33.60 0.09 -23.49
C LEU A 36 35.04 0.64 -23.65
N LEU A 37 36.06 -0.23 -23.65
CA LEU A 37 37.44 0.16 -23.99
C LEU A 37 37.61 0.69 -25.43
N TYR A 38 36.68 0.34 -26.34
CA TYR A 38 36.68 0.86 -27.71
C TYR A 38 36.00 2.23 -27.86
N SER A 39 35.27 2.73 -26.85
CA SER A 39 34.53 4.01 -26.97
C SER A 39 35.17 5.22 -26.28
N VAL A 40 36.13 5.05 -25.37
CA VAL A 40 36.78 6.21 -24.73
C VAL A 40 38.27 5.98 -24.44
N GLN A 41 39.11 6.80 -25.10
CA GLN A 41 40.53 6.91 -24.81
C GLN A 41 40.76 7.32 -23.33
N ARG A 42 41.52 6.49 -22.61
CA ARG A 42 42.30 6.75 -21.38
C ARG A 42 41.78 7.85 -20.43
N LYS A 43 41.31 7.46 -19.24
CA LYS A 43 41.91 7.79 -17.93
C LYS A 43 41.02 7.33 -16.76
N LYS A 44 41.67 6.76 -15.74
CA LYS A 44 41.19 6.19 -14.46
C LYS A 44 40.68 4.74 -14.55
N GLY A 45 41.03 3.96 -13.51
CA GLY A 45 40.81 2.52 -13.43
C GLY A 45 39.35 2.12 -13.60
N LEU A 46 39.14 0.85 -13.97
CA LEU A 46 37.85 0.24 -14.25
C LEU A 46 36.85 0.48 -13.09
N PRO A 47 35.64 0.99 -13.35
CA PRO A 47 34.62 1.13 -12.32
C PRO A 47 34.04 -0.24 -11.93
N PRO A 48 33.50 -0.39 -10.70
CA PRO A 48 32.81 -1.61 -10.28
C PRO A 48 31.56 -1.91 -11.11
N PHE A 49 31.24 -3.20 -11.23
CA PHE A 49 30.05 -3.70 -11.92
C PHE A 49 28.77 -3.27 -11.18
N THR A 50 28.08 -2.25 -11.69
CA THR A 50 26.87 -1.66 -11.10
C THR A 50 25.67 -1.78 -12.05
N VAL A 51 24.45 -1.64 -11.50
CA VAL A 51 23.20 -1.67 -12.28
C VAL A 51 23.20 -0.60 -13.38
N GLU A 52 23.66 0.61 -13.08
CA GLU A 52 23.77 1.71 -14.06
C GLU A 52 24.77 1.39 -15.17
N PHE A 53 25.89 0.72 -14.84
CA PHE A 53 26.88 0.28 -15.84
C PHE A 53 26.30 -0.77 -16.80
N LEU A 54 25.48 -1.70 -16.27
CA LEU A 54 24.78 -2.69 -17.08
C LEU A 54 23.72 -2.03 -17.98
N LYS A 55 22.94 -1.06 -17.45
CA LYS A 55 21.96 -0.29 -18.23
C LYS A 55 22.62 0.45 -19.39
N ASP A 56 23.79 1.05 -19.18
CA ASP A 56 24.53 1.75 -20.23
C ASP A 56 25.09 0.79 -21.30
N GLY A 57 25.57 -0.39 -20.89
CA GLY A 57 25.95 -1.45 -21.84
C GLY A 57 24.77 -1.93 -22.70
N LEU A 58 23.60 -2.15 -22.08
CA LEU A 58 22.39 -2.63 -22.77
C LEU A 58 21.77 -1.59 -23.73
N ARG A 59 22.12 -0.31 -23.60
CA ARG A 59 21.73 0.73 -24.58
C ARG A 59 22.47 0.60 -25.91
N ASN A 60 23.59 -0.12 -25.95
CA ASN A 60 24.29 -0.44 -27.18
C ASN A 60 23.78 -1.79 -27.73
N SER A 61 23.21 -1.77 -28.93
CA SER A 61 22.56 -2.94 -29.55
C SER A 61 23.48 -4.17 -29.68
N TRP A 62 24.77 -3.96 -29.93
CA TRP A 62 25.76 -5.03 -30.05
C TRP A 62 26.15 -5.63 -28.71
N ILE A 63 26.32 -4.78 -27.69
CA ILE A 63 26.63 -5.23 -26.32
C ILE A 63 25.43 -6.00 -25.73
N ALA A 64 24.22 -5.51 -25.98
CA ALA A 64 22.98 -6.19 -25.59
C ALA A 64 22.86 -7.58 -26.24
N GLU A 65 23.25 -7.72 -27.51
CA GLU A 65 23.30 -9.00 -28.22
C GLU A 65 24.32 -9.96 -27.59
N MET A 66 25.55 -9.50 -27.31
CA MET A 66 26.59 -10.33 -26.68
C MET A 66 26.22 -10.76 -25.25
N ILE A 67 25.61 -9.88 -24.47
CA ILE A 67 25.09 -10.21 -23.14
C ILE A 67 23.91 -11.18 -23.26
N GLY A 68 23.04 -11.01 -24.25
CA GLY A 68 21.97 -11.96 -24.58
C GLY A 68 22.52 -13.37 -24.88
N HIS A 69 23.57 -13.47 -25.69
CA HIS A 69 24.25 -14.75 -25.98
C HIS A 69 24.89 -15.37 -24.73
N LEU A 70 25.43 -14.55 -23.84
CA LEU A 70 26.01 -15.01 -22.58
C LEU A 70 24.94 -15.56 -21.63
N ILE A 71 23.82 -14.83 -21.49
CA ILE A 71 22.66 -15.24 -20.72
C ILE A 71 22.14 -16.56 -21.28
N ILE A 72 22.02 -16.70 -22.60
CA ILE A 72 21.62 -17.96 -23.24
C ILE A 72 22.62 -19.08 -22.97
N LYS A 73 23.93 -18.80 -23.02
CA LYS A 73 24.96 -19.82 -22.76
C LYS A 73 24.92 -20.37 -21.33
N TYR A 74 24.63 -19.54 -20.33
CA TYR A 74 24.61 -19.96 -18.92
C TYR A 74 23.20 -20.28 -18.38
N GLU A 75 22.14 -19.69 -18.93
CA GLU A 75 20.74 -20.04 -18.61
C GLU A 75 20.22 -21.22 -19.45
N SER A 76 20.87 -21.61 -20.55
CA SER A 76 20.56 -22.85 -21.28
C SER A 76 20.88 -24.12 -20.49
N GLU A 77 21.54 -24.01 -19.33
CA GLU A 77 21.66 -25.12 -18.38
C GLU A 77 20.32 -25.42 -17.66
N TRP A 78 19.31 -24.55 -17.78
CA TRP A 78 17.93 -24.72 -17.28
C TRP A 78 16.91 -24.92 -18.41
N TYR A 79 17.18 -25.83 -19.34
CA TYR A 79 16.17 -26.23 -20.32
C TYR A 79 15.04 -27.03 -19.63
N ALA A 80 13.80 -26.60 -19.82
CA ALA A 80 12.63 -27.38 -19.44
C ALA A 80 12.32 -28.39 -20.56
N ASP A 81 12.56 -29.67 -20.30
CA ASP A 81 11.93 -30.72 -21.09
C ASP A 81 10.40 -30.73 -20.84
N GLU A 82 9.62 -31.43 -21.68
CA GLU A 82 8.15 -31.58 -21.49
C GLU A 82 7.78 -32.11 -20.09
N ALA A 83 8.71 -32.83 -19.45
CA ALA A 83 8.54 -33.37 -18.11
C ALA A 83 8.96 -32.40 -16.99
N LEU A 84 9.46 -31.20 -17.31
CA LEU A 84 10.01 -30.20 -16.37
C LEU A 84 11.08 -30.79 -15.42
N THR A 85 11.90 -31.73 -15.87
CA THR A 85 12.70 -32.60 -14.98
C THR A 85 13.64 -31.83 -14.04
N LYS A 86 14.38 -30.82 -14.52
CA LYS A 86 15.25 -29.97 -13.67
C LYS A 86 14.47 -29.02 -12.74
N TRP A 87 13.28 -28.59 -13.15
CA TRP A 87 12.42 -27.74 -12.32
C TRP A 87 11.72 -28.53 -11.21
N LYS A 88 11.57 -29.85 -11.39
CA LYS A 88 11.12 -30.77 -10.33
C LYS A 88 12.16 -30.94 -9.22
N GLU A 89 13.44 -30.70 -9.47
CA GLU A 89 14.47 -30.72 -8.42
C GLU A 89 14.25 -29.59 -7.39
N ILE A 90 13.67 -28.47 -7.80
CA ILE A 90 13.29 -27.36 -6.90
C ILE A 90 12.16 -27.75 -5.95
N ASP A 91 11.28 -28.68 -6.35
CA ASP A 91 10.21 -29.16 -5.48
C ASP A 91 10.80 -29.85 -4.23
N ASN A 92 11.96 -30.52 -4.36
CA ASN A 92 12.68 -31.12 -3.23
C ASN A 92 13.33 -30.05 -2.34
N LEU A 93 13.92 -28.99 -2.93
CA LEU A 93 14.53 -27.89 -2.19
C LEU A 93 13.51 -27.11 -1.34
N LEU A 94 12.28 -26.95 -1.85
CA LEU A 94 11.18 -26.33 -1.11
C LEU A 94 10.82 -27.15 0.13
N GLU A 95 10.80 -28.47 0.03
CA GLU A 95 10.53 -29.36 1.17
C GLU A 95 11.69 -29.36 2.18
N GLU A 96 12.94 -29.37 1.70
CA GLU A 96 14.12 -29.24 2.55
C GLU A 96 14.12 -27.93 3.35
N GLU A 97 13.78 -26.80 2.72
CA GLU A 97 13.68 -25.50 3.38
C GLU A 97 12.54 -25.48 4.42
N LYS A 98 11.38 -26.10 4.13
CA LYS A 98 10.29 -26.26 5.12
C LYS A 98 10.79 -26.96 6.37
N GLN A 99 11.51 -28.08 6.21
CA GLN A 99 12.05 -28.84 7.35
C GLN A 99 13.09 -28.03 8.14
N LYS A 100 13.92 -27.26 7.44
CA LYS A 100 14.92 -26.37 8.06
C LYS A 100 14.25 -25.25 8.86
N GLN A 101 13.22 -24.60 8.32
CA GLN A 101 12.45 -23.56 9.02
C GLN A 101 11.74 -24.12 10.25
N LYS A 102 11.10 -25.29 10.14
CA LYS A 102 10.52 -25.99 11.29
C LYS A 102 11.54 -26.28 12.38
N LYS A 103 12.75 -26.75 12.00
CA LYS A 103 13.83 -27.00 12.96
C LYS A 103 14.34 -25.73 13.63
N LEU A 104 14.41 -24.61 12.91
CA LEU A 104 14.79 -23.32 13.48
C LEU A 104 13.73 -22.78 14.43
N LEU A 105 12.46 -22.85 14.02
CA LEU A 105 11.31 -22.46 14.85
C LEU A 105 11.24 -23.30 16.12
N GLN A 106 11.49 -24.61 16.00
CA GLN A 106 11.53 -25.50 17.16
C GLN A 106 12.60 -25.08 18.18
N LYS A 107 13.80 -24.73 17.71
CA LYS A 107 14.88 -24.20 18.57
C LYS A 107 14.51 -22.87 19.22
N LEU A 108 13.82 -21.97 18.49
CA LEU A 108 13.35 -20.70 19.03
C LEU A 108 12.29 -20.91 20.13
N LEU A 109 11.34 -21.81 19.91
CA LEU A 109 10.32 -22.18 20.90
C LEU A 109 10.95 -22.80 22.16
N ASP A 110 12.02 -23.59 22.00
CA ASP A 110 12.80 -24.13 23.13
C ASP A 110 13.52 -23.00 23.89
N GLN A 111 14.15 -22.05 23.20
CA GLN A 111 14.81 -20.89 23.81
C GLN A 111 13.84 -19.97 24.56
N MET A 112 12.61 -19.82 24.06
CA MET A 112 11.55 -19.05 24.70
C MET A 112 10.83 -19.81 25.82
N ASN A 113 11.25 -21.04 26.11
CA ASN A 113 10.66 -21.92 27.13
C ASN A 113 9.14 -22.15 26.97
N ILE A 114 8.62 -22.05 25.74
CA ILE A 114 7.23 -22.36 25.40
C ILE A 114 7.10 -23.88 25.33
N ARG A 115 6.29 -24.51 26.18
CA ARG A 115 6.20 -25.98 26.30
C ARG A 115 4.80 -26.54 26.00
N GLU A 116 3.81 -25.67 25.91
CA GLU A 116 2.42 -25.98 25.64
C GLU A 116 2.29 -26.64 24.25
N PRO A 117 1.85 -27.91 24.14
CA PRO A 117 1.80 -28.62 22.87
C PRO A 117 0.96 -27.91 21.80
N PHE A 118 -0.20 -27.38 22.20
CA PHE A 118 -1.09 -26.66 21.29
C PHE A 118 -0.44 -25.43 20.63
N LEU A 119 0.34 -24.66 21.39
CA LEU A 119 1.00 -23.46 20.86
C LEU A 119 2.15 -23.83 19.90
N ARG A 120 2.85 -24.93 20.19
CA ARG A 120 3.91 -25.45 19.32
C ARG A 120 3.34 -26.01 18.01
N ASP A 121 2.28 -26.81 18.10
CA ASP A 121 1.61 -27.37 16.93
C ASP A 121 1.02 -26.27 16.07
N TYR A 122 0.39 -25.25 16.68
CA TYR A 122 -0.09 -24.08 15.95
C TYR A 122 1.04 -23.35 15.20
N ALA A 123 2.18 -23.08 15.86
CA ALA A 123 3.31 -22.42 15.23
C ALA A 123 3.94 -23.22 14.08
N LEU A 124 4.06 -24.55 14.23
CA LEU A 124 4.57 -25.43 13.18
C LEU A 124 3.58 -25.56 12.01
N ASN A 125 2.28 -25.56 12.28
CA ASN A 125 1.25 -25.63 11.25
C ASN A 125 1.20 -24.34 10.41
N MET A 126 1.49 -23.18 10.98
CA MET A 126 1.63 -21.93 10.22
C MET A 126 2.72 -22.04 9.14
N VAL A 127 3.84 -22.73 9.43
CA VAL A 127 4.92 -22.99 8.46
C VAL A 127 4.44 -23.93 7.35
N ASP A 128 3.62 -24.94 7.69
CA ASP A 128 3.00 -25.82 6.68
C ASP A 128 2.02 -25.04 5.78
N GLU A 129 1.19 -24.18 6.35
CA GLU A 129 0.24 -23.35 5.59
C GLU A 129 0.95 -22.38 4.63
N GLU A 130 2.05 -21.76 5.07
CA GLU A 130 2.86 -20.89 4.22
C GLU A 130 3.58 -21.66 3.11
N HIS A 131 4.11 -22.84 3.42
CA HIS A 131 4.73 -23.73 2.44
C HIS A 131 3.74 -24.18 1.36
N GLU A 132 2.51 -24.57 1.73
CA GLU A 132 1.49 -24.97 0.75
C GLU A 132 1.07 -23.80 -0.16
N LYS A 133 1.05 -22.56 0.35
CA LYS A 133 0.85 -21.36 -0.47
C LYS A 133 1.99 -21.18 -1.49
N ILE A 134 3.24 -21.26 -1.03
CA ILE A 134 4.42 -21.13 -1.90
C ILE A 134 4.43 -22.21 -2.98
N LYS A 135 4.12 -23.47 -2.62
CA LYS A 135 4.02 -24.59 -3.54
C LYS A 135 2.91 -24.40 -4.57
N SER A 136 1.76 -23.88 -4.16
CA SER A 136 0.65 -23.55 -5.06
C SER A 136 1.04 -22.45 -6.06
N ILE A 137 1.67 -21.37 -5.58
CA ILE A 137 2.20 -20.30 -6.44
C ILE A 137 3.24 -20.83 -7.42
N TRP A 138 4.15 -21.69 -6.95
CA TRP A 138 5.17 -22.32 -7.78
C TRP A 138 4.58 -23.21 -8.88
N GLN A 139 3.52 -23.96 -8.58
CA GLN A 139 2.81 -24.73 -9.60
C GLN A 139 2.10 -23.84 -10.62
N LEU A 140 1.43 -22.77 -10.16
CA LEU A 140 0.83 -21.78 -11.06
C LEU A 140 1.88 -21.14 -11.97
N GLU A 141 3.07 -20.83 -11.45
CA GLU A 141 4.18 -20.29 -12.23
C GLU A 141 4.66 -21.28 -13.30
N LYS A 142 4.80 -22.57 -12.93
CA LYS A 142 5.16 -23.64 -13.88
C LYS A 142 4.13 -23.75 -15.00
N GLU A 143 2.84 -23.72 -14.68
CA GLU A 143 1.74 -23.89 -15.65
C GLU A 143 1.45 -22.64 -16.50
N GLN A 144 1.47 -21.45 -15.91
CA GLN A 144 1.01 -20.22 -16.58
C GLN A 144 2.14 -19.43 -17.22
N ARG A 145 3.39 -19.64 -16.78
CA ARG A 145 4.54 -18.89 -17.29
C ARG A 145 5.60 -19.78 -17.93
N ILE A 146 6.03 -20.84 -17.26
CA ILE A 146 7.13 -21.68 -17.76
C ILE A 146 6.67 -22.54 -18.94
N LYS A 147 5.61 -23.34 -18.79
CA LYS A 147 5.11 -24.20 -19.87
C LYS A 147 4.68 -23.45 -21.13
N PRO A 148 3.94 -22.32 -21.07
CA PRO A 148 3.58 -21.57 -22.26
C PRO A 148 4.79 -20.93 -22.94
N SER A 149 5.88 -20.70 -22.20
CA SER A 149 7.16 -20.26 -22.77
C SER A 149 7.91 -21.37 -23.53
N LEU A 150 7.43 -22.62 -23.50
CA LEU A 150 7.97 -23.75 -24.27
C LEU A 150 7.41 -23.86 -25.71
N TRP A 151 6.48 -22.98 -26.10
CA TRP A 151 5.89 -22.86 -27.46
C TRP A 151 6.92 -22.73 -28.59
N TRP A 152 8.18 -22.46 -28.26
CA TRP A 152 9.31 -22.44 -29.18
C TRP A 152 9.55 -23.75 -29.94
N ARG A 153 9.15 -24.89 -29.35
CA ARG A 153 9.22 -26.19 -30.04
C ARG A 153 8.20 -26.31 -31.16
N GLU A 154 6.99 -25.81 -30.95
CA GLU A 154 5.89 -25.82 -31.93
C GLU A 154 6.13 -24.80 -33.06
N VAL A 155 6.71 -23.64 -32.73
CA VAL A 155 7.13 -22.64 -33.73
C VAL A 155 8.29 -23.16 -34.59
N ALA A 156 9.25 -23.89 -34.00
CA ALA A 156 10.33 -24.51 -34.77
C ALA A 156 9.82 -25.62 -35.71
N GLN A 157 8.80 -26.39 -35.31
CA GLN A 157 8.22 -27.50 -36.09
C GLN A 157 7.24 -27.04 -37.19
N SER A 158 6.65 -25.85 -37.07
CA SER A 158 5.67 -25.30 -38.03
C SER A 158 6.28 -24.46 -39.16
N GLN A 159 7.62 -24.37 -39.24
CA GLN A 159 8.31 -23.68 -40.33
C GLN A 159 8.27 -24.51 -41.63
N PRO A 160 7.91 -23.92 -42.78
CA PRO A 160 8.01 -24.58 -44.07
C PRO A 160 9.48 -24.76 -44.47
N THR A 161 9.86 -25.96 -44.90
CA THR A 161 11.18 -26.25 -45.47
C THR A 161 11.37 -25.48 -46.78
N GLN A 162 12.03 -24.32 -46.73
CA GLN A 162 12.43 -23.60 -47.95
C GLN A 162 13.74 -24.18 -48.52
N SER A 163 13.61 -24.74 -49.72
CA SER A 163 14.71 -25.06 -50.62
C SER A 163 15.39 -23.78 -51.13
N SER A 164 16.72 -23.83 -51.18
CA SER A 164 17.65 -22.76 -51.56
C SER A 164 17.31 -22.08 -52.89
N ASN A 165 17.32 -20.74 -52.94
CA ASN A 165 18.29 -19.96 -53.75
C ASN A 165 18.03 -18.45 -53.74
N ASN A 166 19.15 -17.73 -53.81
CA ASN A 166 19.37 -16.32 -54.19
C ASN A 166 19.42 -15.24 -53.10
N GLN A 167 20.59 -14.59 -53.06
CA GLN A 167 21.04 -13.58 -52.12
C GLN A 167 20.49 -12.17 -52.41
N THR A 168 20.20 -11.43 -51.34
CA THR A 168 20.55 -10.00 -51.20
C THR A 168 20.67 -9.69 -49.69
N PRO A 169 21.76 -9.05 -49.21
CA PRO A 169 22.05 -9.02 -47.77
C PRO A 169 21.55 -7.74 -47.11
N GLN A 170 20.31 -7.69 -46.59
CA GLN A 170 19.91 -6.64 -45.63
C GLN A 170 18.92 -7.06 -44.52
N THR A 171 18.63 -8.34 -44.33
CA THR A 171 17.95 -8.82 -43.11
C THR A 171 18.48 -10.21 -42.78
N PRO A 172 18.89 -10.53 -41.53
CA PRO A 172 19.27 -11.89 -41.18
C PRO A 172 18.08 -12.80 -41.45
N ALA A 173 18.24 -13.80 -42.31
CA ALA A 173 17.26 -14.84 -42.45
C ALA A 173 17.11 -15.56 -41.10
N LEU A 174 15.88 -15.76 -40.63
CA LEU A 174 15.53 -16.52 -39.41
C LEU A 174 15.96 -18.01 -39.47
N SER A 175 16.71 -18.42 -40.49
CA SER A 175 17.23 -19.78 -40.71
C SER A 175 18.34 -20.22 -39.75
N ASN A 176 18.72 -19.39 -38.78
CA ASN A 176 19.68 -19.76 -37.71
C ASN A 176 18.99 -20.24 -36.41
N LEU A 177 17.68 -20.51 -36.45
CA LEU A 177 16.97 -21.09 -35.31
C LEU A 177 17.36 -22.57 -35.15
N SER A 178 17.81 -22.92 -33.95
CA SER A 178 18.29 -24.27 -33.65
C SER A 178 17.16 -25.28 -33.71
N THR A 179 17.32 -26.33 -34.52
CA THR A 179 16.38 -27.46 -34.63
C THR A 179 16.32 -28.32 -33.37
N ASP A 180 17.21 -28.09 -32.39
CA ASP A 180 17.24 -28.77 -31.09
C ASP A 180 16.41 -28.05 -29.99
N GLY A 181 15.74 -26.94 -30.32
CA GLY A 181 14.90 -26.17 -29.39
C GLY A 181 15.62 -25.09 -28.58
N LYS A 182 16.93 -24.89 -28.75
CA LYS A 182 17.66 -23.80 -28.08
C LYS A 182 17.32 -22.44 -28.70
N ALA A 183 16.78 -21.52 -27.90
CA ALA A 183 16.55 -20.13 -28.28
C ALA A 183 17.87 -19.36 -28.31
N TRP A 184 18.19 -18.69 -29.43
CA TRP A 184 19.42 -17.89 -29.56
C TRP A 184 19.19 -16.37 -29.49
N PHE A 185 17.94 -15.89 -29.43
CA PHE A 185 17.65 -14.45 -29.40
C PHE A 185 16.47 -14.13 -28.48
N ILE A 186 16.70 -13.28 -27.47
CA ILE A 186 15.63 -12.58 -26.74
C ILE A 186 15.58 -11.14 -27.28
N HIS A 187 14.41 -10.70 -27.72
CA HIS A 187 14.21 -9.35 -28.23
C HIS A 187 14.48 -8.30 -27.12
N PRO A 188 15.40 -7.33 -27.30
CA PRO A 188 15.82 -6.42 -26.23
C PRO A 188 14.68 -5.62 -25.59
N VAL A 189 13.69 -5.20 -26.37
CA VAL A 189 12.51 -4.48 -25.88
C VAL A 189 11.63 -5.37 -24.99
N SER A 190 11.54 -6.67 -25.31
CA SER A 190 10.80 -7.63 -24.51
C SER A 190 11.53 -8.01 -23.23
N MET A 191 12.87 -7.92 -23.21
CA MET A 191 13.66 -8.02 -21.98
C MET A 191 13.44 -6.79 -21.11
N LEU A 192 13.44 -5.58 -21.68
CA LEU A 192 13.14 -4.33 -20.98
C LEU A 192 11.75 -4.34 -20.33
N GLY A 193 10.73 -4.84 -21.03
CA GLY A 193 9.39 -5.03 -20.47
C GLY A 193 9.30 -6.05 -19.33
N ARG A 194 10.29 -6.95 -19.17
CA ARG A 194 10.37 -7.90 -18.04
C ARG A 194 11.02 -7.31 -16.79
N PHE A 195 11.56 -6.10 -16.85
CA PHE A 195 12.11 -5.39 -15.68
C PHE A 195 11.11 -4.42 -15.04
N VAL A 196 9.90 -4.27 -15.60
CA VAL A 196 8.80 -3.59 -14.89
C VAL A 196 8.43 -4.47 -13.71
N ASN A 197 8.66 -3.98 -12.48
CA ASN A 197 8.32 -4.70 -11.27
C ASN A 197 6.95 -4.18 -10.78
N PRO A 198 5.87 -4.97 -10.89
CA PRO A 198 4.57 -4.54 -10.41
C PRO A 198 4.65 -4.19 -8.92
N GLY A 199 4.19 -2.99 -8.58
CA GLY A 199 4.31 -2.44 -7.23
C GLY A 199 2.95 -2.18 -6.59
N ILE A 200 2.98 -1.52 -5.44
CA ILE A 200 1.79 -1.00 -4.78
C ILE A 200 1.97 0.51 -4.70
N VAL A 201 0.92 1.29 -4.94
CA VAL A 201 1.00 2.74 -4.69
C VAL A 201 1.35 2.97 -3.23
N THR A 202 2.48 3.64 -2.99
CA THR A 202 3.11 3.74 -1.67
C THR A 202 3.25 5.20 -1.25
N TYR A 203 2.78 5.53 -0.06
CA TYR A 203 3.07 6.79 0.61
C TYR A 203 4.35 6.63 1.43
N HIS A 204 5.38 7.39 1.07
CA HIS A 204 6.61 7.52 1.83
C HIS A 204 6.54 8.78 2.69
N ILE A 205 6.60 8.60 4.00
CA ILE A 205 6.49 9.65 5.00
C ILE A 205 7.86 9.80 5.66
N TYR A 206 8.49 10.96 5.52
CA TYR A 206 9.85 11.17 6.01
C TYR A 206 9.87 11.88 7.36
N HIS A 207 10.85 11.55 8.19
CA HIS A 207 11.01 12.14 9.52
C HIS A 207 11.11 13.67 9.52
N ASP A 208 11.44 14.31 8.40
CA ASP A 208 11.56 15.77 8.27
C ASP A 208 10.23 16.46 7.98
N GLY A 209 9.14 15.70 7.81
CA GLY A 209 7.80 16.20 7.49
C GLY A 209 7.40 15.96 6.04
N LYS A 210 8.33 15.63 5.14
CA LYS A 210 8.04 15.44 3.71
C LYS A 210 7.18 14.20 3.48
N ILE A 211 6.26 14.27 2.52
CA ILE A 211 5.43 13.14 2.10
C ILE A 211 5.50 12.99 0.58
N GLU A 212 5.76 11.77 0.10
CA GLU A 212 5.76 11.43 -1.31
C GLU A 212 4.79 10.28 -1.59
N LYS A 213 4.01 10.38 -2.67
CA LYS A 213 3.13 9.32 -3.18
C LYS A 213 3.75 8.72 -4.44
N HIS A 214 4.22 7.48 -4.34
CA HIS A 214 4.89 6.77 -5.42
C HIS A 214 3.88 5.85 -6.12
N ILE A 215 3.70 6.03 -7.42
CA ILE A 215 2.79 5.26 -8.26
C ILE A 215 3.64 4.40 -9.18
N PRO A 216 3.64 3.07 -9.02
CA PRO A 216 4.41 2.19 -9.87
C PRO A 216 3.83 2.15 -11.28
N GLN A 217 4.68 1.87 -12.28
CA GLN A 217 4.27 1.75 -13.67
C GLN A 217 3.18 0.68 -13.88
N GLU A 218 3.28 -0.44 -13.15
CA GLU A 218 2.27 -1.49 -13.10
C GLU A 218 1.89 -1.80 -11.65
N ILE A 219 0.60 -2.01 -11.40
CA ILE A 219 0.12 -2.40 -10.07
C ILE A 219 0.16 -3.92 -9.93
N LEU A 220 0.72 -4.40 -8.81
CA LEU A 220 0.73 -5.80 -8.45
C LEU A 220 -0.70 -6.33 -8.32
N LYS A 221 -0.99 -7.43 -9.01
CA LYS A 221 -2.31 -8.06 -9.00
C LYS A 221 -2.79 -8.33 -7.57
N GLY A 222 -4.00 -7.89 -7.25
CA GLY A 222 -4.58 -7.96 -5.90
C GLY A 222 -4.34 -6.72 -5.02
N TYR A 223 -3.60 -5.73 -5.51
CA TYR A 223 -3.30 -4.47 -4.81
C TYR A 223 -3.87 -3.23 -5.52
N GLU A 224 -4.75 -3.40 -6.50
CA GLU A 224 -5.36 -2.33 -7.30
C GLU A 224 -6.11 -1.31 -6.44
N GLN A 225 -6.69 -1.75 -5.31
CA GLN A 225 -7.44 -0.94 -4.36
C GLN A 225 -6.76 -0.87 -2.98
N LYS A 226 -5.43 -0.89 -2.96
CA LYS A 226 -4.64 -0.81 -1.72
C LYS A 226 -3.60 0.30 -1.79
N TYR A 227 -3.40 0.96 -0.65
CA TYR A 227 -2.29 1.88 -0.43
C TYR A 227 -1.37 1.36 0.67
N LYS A 228 -0.07 1.40 0.40
CA LYS A 228 0.98 1.08 1.36
C LYS A 228 1.48 2.37 2.00
N TYR A 229 1.76 2.36 3.31
CA TYR A 229 2.36 3.48 4.03
C TYR A 229 3.70 3.05 4.63
N VAL A 230 4.76 3.78 4.29
CA VAL A 230 6.14 3.55 4.75
C VAL A 230 6.65 4.81 5.42
N TYR A 231 7.20 4.68 6.63
CA TYR A 231 7.86 5.77 7.33
C TYR A 231 9.38 5.64 7.19
N HIS A 232 10.06 6.75 6.90
CA HIS A 232 11.52 6.84 6.85
C HIS A 232 12.02 7.56 8.10
N ASP A 233 12.83 6.89 8.93
CA ASP A 233 13.37 7.48 10.15
C ASP A 233 14.49 8.53 9.87
N GLN A 234 15.04 9.11 10.93
CA GLN A 234 16.12 10.12 10.85
C GLN A 234 17.42 9.60 10.20
N ASN A 235 17.60 8.28 10.16
CA ASN A 235 18.76 7.64 9.54
C ASN A 235 18.46 7.17 8.11
N GLY A 236 17.23 7.35 7.63
CA GLY A 236 16.76 6.87 6.33
C GLY A 236 16.37 5.39 6.32
N ASN A 237 16.17 4.75 7.48
CA ASN A 237 15.66 3.39 7.55
C ASN A 237 14.17 3.37 7.20
N GLU A 238 13.75 2.37 6.42
CA GLU A 238 12.36 2.18 6.03
C GLU A 238 11.59 1.34 7.04
N HIS A 239 10.40 1.80 7.38
CA HIS A 239 9.46 1.14 8.27
C HIS A 239 8.13 0.95 7.53
N GLU A 240 7.82 -0.27 7.10
CA GLU A 240 6.51 -0.60 6.56
C GLU A 240 5.47 -0.58 7.69
N ILE A 241 4.56 0.39 7.65
CA ILE A 241 3.64 0.66 8.75
C ILE A 241 2.34 -0.12 8.58
N CYS A 242 1.69 0.03 7.42
CA CYS A 242 0.46 -0.68 7.12
C CYS A 242 0.12 -0.63 5.62
N ILE A 243 -0.79 -1.52 5.22
CA ILE A 243 -1.48 -1.50 3.93
C ILE A 243 -2.98 -1.33 4.20
N CYS A 244 -3.60 -0.36 3.54
CA CYS A 244 -5.01 -0.04 3.74
C CYS A 244 -5.79 -0.21 2.42
N ASP A 245 -6.99 -0.79 2.54
CA ASP A 245 -7.97 -0.78 1.45
C ASP A 245 -8.48 0.64 1.21
N TRP A 246 -8.64 1.00 -0.06
CA TRP A 246 -9.27 2.25 -0.47
C TRP A 246 -10.41 2.01 -1.45
N HIS A 247 -11.34 2.94 -1.50
CA HIS A 247 -12.41 2.96 -2.49
C HIS A 247 -12.71 4.39 -2.96
N THR A 248 -13.32 4.51 -4.13
CA THR A 248 -13.77 5.80 -4.68
C THR A 248 -15.17 6.14 -4.17
N ILE A 249 -15.38 7.42 -3.86
CA ILE A 249 -16.69 8.03 -3.66
C ILE A 249 -16.83 9.25 -4.55
N ASN A 250 -18.05 9.73 -4.76
CA ASN A 250 -18.23 11.12 -5.17
C ASN A 250 -18.09 12.01 -3.95
N LYS A 251 -17.41 13.15 -4.12
CA LYS A 251 -17.32 14.16 -3.07
C LYS A 251 -18.70 14.60 -2.64
N LEU A 252 -18.79 14.92 -1.36
CA LEU A 252 -19.98 15.41 -0.70
C LEU A 252 -19.74 16.84 -0.25
N LEU A 253 -20.81 17.64 -0.28
CA LEU A 253 -20.83 18.99 0.27
C LEU A 253 -21.90 19.07 1.35
N PHE A 254 -21.51 19.46 2.56
CA PHE A 254 -22.46 19.67 3.65
C PHE A 254 -23.43 20.82 3.31
N LYS A 255 -24.74 20.59 3.47
CA LYS A 255 -25.79 21.62 3.39
C LYS A 255 -26.62 21.59 4.68
N LYS A 256 -26.81 22.77 5.28
CA LYS A 256 -27.78 22.94 6.38
C LYS A 256 -29.20 22.95 5.79
N LEU A 257 -30.09 22.15 6.38
CA LEU A 257 -31.50 22.06 5.98
C LEU A 257 -32.36 23.16 6.61
N THR A 258 -33.46 23.50 5.96
CA THR A 258 -34.58 24.24 6.57
C THR A 258 -35.44 23.30 7.44
N ILE A 259 -36.22 23.84 8.37
CA ILE A 259 -37.13 23.04 9.24
C ILE A 259 -38.09 22.19 8.39
N THR A 260 -38.64 22.77 7.31
CA THR A 260 -39.54 22.06 6.39
C THR A 260 -38.86 20.92 5.64
N GLU A 261 -37.57 21.06 5.28
CA GLU A 261 -36.82 19.96 4.66
C GLU A 261 -36.53 18.85 5.68
N GLN A 262 -36.27 19.17 6.95
CA GLN A 262 -35.95 18.17 7.98
C GLN A 262 -37.09 17.17 8.22
N ASP A 263 -38.34 17.64 8.28
CA ASP A 263 -39.49 16.76 8.50
C ASP A 263 -39.75 15.80 7.31
N SER A 264 -39.27 16.14 6.12
CA SER A 264 -39.52 15.38 4.89
C SER A 264 -38.75 14.06 4.78
N PHE A 265 -37.66 13.89 5.54
CA PHE A 265 -36.80 12.69 5.46
C PHE A 265 -37.18 11.58 6.45
N THR A 266 -38.16 11.83 7.31
CA THR A 266 -38.53 10.90 8.39
C THR A 266 -39.26 9.68 7.83
N TYR A 267 -38.88 8.47 8.24
CA TYR A 267 -39.64 7.26 7.93
C TYR A 267 -40.98 7.22 8.70
N PRO A 268 -42.10 6.78 8.09
CA PRO A 268 -42.29 6.40 6.68
C PRO A 268 -42.73 7.59 5.79
N LYS A 269 -42.71 8.82 6.31
CA LYS A 269 -43.24 10.02 5.63
C LYS A 269 -42.50 10.38 4.33
N TYR A 270 -41.25 9.95 4.17
CA TYR A 270 -40.46 10.24 2.98
C TYR A 270 -41.09 9.72 1.68
N GLY A 271 -41.74 8.54 1.71
CA GLY A 271 -42.38 7.99 0.52
C GLY A 271 -42.87 6.56 0.67
N THR A 272 -43.36 6.00 -0.44
CA THR A 272 -43.86 4.62 -0.49
C THR A 272 -42.69 3.62 -0.43
N VAL A 273 -42.74 2.72 0.55
CA VAL A 273 -41.74 1.67 0.76
C VAL A 273 -42.04 0.49 -0.17
N SER A 274 -41.05 0.05 -0.96
CA SER A 274 -41.14 -1.14 -1.80
C SER A 274 -40.64 -2.41 -1.10
N GLU A 275 -39.61 -2.29 -0.26
CA GLU A 275 -39.03 -3.41 0.49
C GLU A 275 -38.55 -2.92 1.86
N ALA A 276 -38.68 -3.75 2.90
CA ALA A 276 -38.10 -3.47 4.21
C ALA A 276 -37.51 -4.74 4.85
N LYS A 277 -36.26 -4.65 5.30
CA LYS A 277 -35.56 -5.68 6.08
C LYS A 277 -35.36 -5.18 7.50
N LYS A 278 -35.98 -5.86 8.46
CA LYS A 278 -35.93 -5.52 9.88
C LYS A 278 -34.61 -5.92 10.57
N THR A 279 -33.86 -6.83 9.97
CA THR A 279 -32.55 -7.27 10.45
C THR A 279 -31.60 -7.37 9.26
N VAL A 280 -30.53 -6.57 9.31
CA VAL A 280 -29.41 -6.59 8.36
C VAL A 280 -28.16 -6.88 9.18
N ASP A 281 -27.34 -7.84 8.74
CA ASP A 281 -26.07 -8.19 9.39
C ASP A 281 -24.90 -7.52 8.65
N GLU A 282 -24.91 -6.19 8.67
CA GLU A 282 -23.83 -5.35 8.15
C GLU A 282 -23.13 -4.63 9.34
N GLU A 283 -21.89 -4.18 9.15
CA GLU A 283 -21.03 -3.66 10.24
C GLU A 283 -21.76 -2.63 11.13
N ILE A 284 -22.41 -1.65 10.52
CA ILE A 284 -23.08 -0.55 11.23
C ILE A 284 -24.59 -0.47 11.00
N ILE A 285 -25.18 -1.25 10.09
CA ILE A 285 -26.59 -1.12 9.70
C ILE A 285 -27.37 -2.27 10.33
N VAL A 286 -28.45 -1.96 11.04
CA VAL A 286 -29.29 -2.96 11.73
C VAL A 286 -30.60 -3.24 10.99
N ALA A 287 -31.09 -2.28 10.20
CA ALA A 287 -32.28 -2.43 9.38
C ALA A 287 -32.17 -1.53 8.15
N ARG A 288 -32.89 -1.88 7.07
CA ARG A 288 -32.93 -1.10 5.82
C ARG A 288 -34.33 -1.13 5.21
N ALA A 289 -34.76 -0.02 4.63
CA ALA A 289 -35.94 0.07 3.79
C ALA A 289 -35.56 0.67 2.43
N VAL A 290 -36.16 0.17 1.36
CA VAL A 290 -36.02 0.68 0.00
C VAL A 290 -37.35 1.30 -0.40
N TYR A 291 -37.31 2.50 -0.94
CA TYR A 291 -38.47 3.23 -1.43
C TYR A 291 -38.67 2.98 -2.93
N THR A 292 -39.90 3.15 -3.41
CA THR A 292 -40.25 2.97 -4.84
C THR A 292 -39.48 3.91 -5.77
N ASN A 293 -39.02 5.06 -5.28
CA ASN A 293 -38.17 5.99 -6.01
C ASN A 293 -36.67 5.62 -6.02
N GLY A 294 -36.31 4.46 -5.46
CA GLY A 294 -34.95 3.94 -5.39
C GLY A 294 -34.12 4.46 -4.21
N ALA A 295 -34.65 5.35 -3.37
CA ALA A 295 -33.96 5.79 -2.15
C ALA A 295 -33.88 4.65 -1.12
N ILE A 296 -32.87 4.72 -0.25
CA ILE A 296 -32.58 3.70 0.76
C ILE A 296 -32.53 4.35 2.14
N HIS A 297 -33.40 3.92 3.04
CA HIS A 297 -33.37 4.25 4.47
C HIS A 297 -32.60 3.19 5.24
N GLU A 298 -31.69 3.59 6.11
CA GLU A 298 -30.87 2.70 6.93
C GLU A 298 -30.93 3.14 8.39
N TRP A 299 -31.17 2.19 9.27
CA TRP A 299 -31.06 2.41 10.72
C TRP A 299 -29.70 1.94 11.19
N ILE A 300 -29.00 2.82 11.89
CA ILE A 300 -27.63 2.61 12.32
C ILE A 300 -27.62 1.96 13.70
N ARG A 301 -26.69 1.03 13.90
CA ARG A 301 -26.43 0.35 15.16
C ARG A 301 -26.15 1.39 16.24
N LYS A 302 -26.79 1.25 17.40
CA LYS A 302 -26.51 2.11 18.54
C LYS A 302 -25.15 1.72 19.14
N GLY A 303 -24.35 2.72 19.46
CA GLY A 303 -23.11 2.56 20.21
C GLY A 303 -22.97 3.70 21.22
N ASP A 304 -22.11 3.49 22.21
CA ASP A 304 -21.77 4.53 23.17
C ASP A 304 -21.06 5.68 22.44
N GLU A 305 -21.54 6.91 22.67
CA GLU A 305 -21.06 8.15 22.04
C GLU A 305 -21.23 8.25 20.50
N ILE A 306 -21.96 7.31 19.88
CA ILE A 306 -22.32 7.38 18.45
C ILE A 306 -23.65 8.11 18.28
N ASP A 307 -23.60 9.31 17.69
CA ASP A 307 -24.79 10.18 17.58
C ASP A 307 -25.70 9.87 16.38
N ILE A 308 -25.14 9.38 15.27
CA ILE A 308 -25.95 9.01 14.09
C ILE A 308 -26.91 7.87 14.42
N GLN A 309 -28.13 7.95 13.94
CA GLN A 309 -29.17 6.94 14.14
C GLN A 309 -29.78 6.46 12.84
N GLU A 310 -29.92 7.36 11.87
CA GLU A 310 -30.57 7.04 10.60
C GLU A 310 -29.81 7.69 9.45
N ARG A 311 -29.82 7.02 8.31
CA ARG A 311 -29.31 7.51 7.04
C ARG A 311 -30.35 7.28 5.96
N LEU A 312 -30.61 8.30 5.16
CA LEU A 312 -31.39 8.21 3.95
C LEU A 312 -30.49 8.55 2.76
N THR A 313 -30.19 7.56 1.94
CA THR A 313 -29.51 7.75 0.65
C THR A 313 -30.57 7.98 -0.43
N LEU A 314 -30.63 9.19 -0.98
CA LEU A 314 -31.58 9.54 -2.03
C LEU A 314 -31.15 8.91 -3.37
N SER A 315 -32.08 8.77 -4.31
CA SER A 315 -31.78 8.26 -5.66
C SER A 315 -30.84 9.16 -6.47
N SER A 316 -30.71 10.44 -6.09
CA SER A 316 -29.66 11.34 -6.61
C SER A 316 -28.25 10.95 -6.15
N GLY A 317 -28.15 10.17 -5.06
CA GLY A 317 -26.93 9.87 -4.32
C GLY A 317 -26.62 10.89 -3.21
N ASP A 318 -27.50 11.88 -2.99
CA ASP A 318 -27.43 12.72 -1.78
C ASP A 318 -27.66 11.86 -0.54
N ILE A 319 -27.03 12.24 0.57
CA ILE A 319 -27.11 11.50 1.83
C ILE A 319 -27.67 12.42 2.89
N ALA A 320 -28.85 12.11 3.41
CA ALA A 320 -29.38 12.73 4.62
C ALA A 320 -29.08 11.86 5.82
N GLU A 321 -28.65 12.45 6.94
CA GLU A 321 -28.34 11.73 8.17
C GLU A 321 -29.00 12.40 9.37
N TYR A 322 -29.49 11.59 10.29
CA TYR A 322 -30.16 12.02 11.50
C TYR A 322 -29.44 11.52 12.74
N GLY A 323 -29.38 12.38 13.76
CA GLY A 323 -28.99 12.02 15.11
C GLY A 323 -29.50 13.03 16.13
N LYS A 324 -29.21 12.78 17.41
CA LYS A 324 -29.76 13.57 18.53
C LYS A 324 -29.21 14.99 18.56
N THR A 325 -27.93 15.19 18.24
CA THR A 325 -27.28 16.50 18.42
C THR A 325 -27.78 17.55 17.44
N LYS A 326 -28.06 17.20 16.18
CA LYS A 326 -28.37 18.15 15.12
C LYS A 326 -29.67 17.87 14.35
N GLY A 327 -30.35 16.77 14.63
CA GLY A 327 -31.45 16.30 13.80
C GLY A 327 -30.97 15.96 12.40
N TRP A 328 -31.85 16.13 11.40
CA TRP A 328 -31.50 15.86 10.00
C TRP A 328 -30.51 16.89 9.46
N VAL A 329 -29.46 16.40 8.80
CA VAL A 329 -28.56 17.16 7.93
C VAL A 329 -28.49 16.49 6.56
N ILE A 330 -28.02 17.20 5.53
CA ILE A 330 -27.83 16.61 4.20
C ILE A 330 -26.44 16.90 3.64
N TYR A 331 -25.89 15.91 2.96
CA TYR A 331 -24.66 15.96 2.20
C TYR A 331 -25.02 15.82 0.72
N LYS A 332 -24.73 16.87 -0.04
CA LYS A 332 -25.03 16.94 -1.48
C LYS A 332 -23.93 16.29 -2.28
N ARG A 333 -24.28 15.32 -3.11
CA ARG A 333 -23.36 14.65 -4.01
C ARG A 333 -22.83 15.62 -5.05
N GLN A 334 -21.52 15.61 -5.24
CA GLN A 334 -20.81 16.34 -6.26
C GLN A 334 -20.46 15.42 -7.44
N LYS A 335 -20.06 16.01 -8.56
CA LYS A 335 -19.55 15.24 -9.71
C LYS A 335 -18.12 14.76 -9.51
N GLU A 336 -17.33 15.54 -8.77
CA GLU A 336 -15.95 15.21 -8.45
C GLU A 336 -15.87 13.94 -7.59
N GLU A 337 -14.79 13.20 -7.75
CA GLU A 337 -14.51 11.99 -6.98
C GLU A 337 -13.45 12.24 -5.91
N ALA A 338 -13.48 11.41 -4.86
CA ALA A 338 -12.45 11.34 -3.84
C ALA A 338 -12.17 9.88 -3.50
N GLN A 339 -10.95 9.62 -3.05
CA GLN A 339 -10.57 8.31 -2.52
C GLN A 339 -10.62 8.35 -1.00
N LEU A 340 -11.09 7.27 -0.40
CA LEU A 340 -11.06 7.08 1.04
C LEU A 340 -10.33 5.78 1.37
N VAL A 341 -9.43 5.84 2.34
CA VAL A 341 -8.83 4.65 2.95
C VAL A 341 -9.56 4.28 4.23
N ARG A 342 -9.72 2.97 4.47
CA ARG A 342 -10.17 2.48 5.77
C ARG A 342 -8.99 2.50 6.75
N LEU A 343 -9.12 3.27 7.82
CA LEU A 343 -8.20 3.25 8.95
C LEU A 343 -8.21 1.86 9.61
N PRO A 344 -7.06 1.27 9.95
CA PRO A 344 -7.00 0.18 10.92
C PRO A 344 -7.70 0.56 12.22
N ASP A 345 -8.41 -0.40 12.85
CA ASP A 345 -9.12 -0.15 14.12
C ASP A 345 -8.14 0.19 15.26
N SER A 346 -6.91 -0.35 15.17
CA SER A 346 -5.76 0.09 15.94
C SER A 346 -4.47 -0.14 15.15
N LEU A 347 -3.43 0.57 15.54
CA LEU A 347 -2.07 0.39 15.04
C LEU A 347 -1.12 0.48 16.24
N ASN A 348 -0.17 -0.45 16.34
CA ASN A 348 0.83 -0.48 17.40
C ASN A 348 2.17 -0.95 16.83
N TYR A 349 2.76 -0.11 15.98
CA TYR A 349 4.07 -0.36 15.40
C TYR A 349 5.16 0.15 16.34
N SER A 350 6.18 -0.69 16.58
CA SER A 350 7.37 -0.31 17.34
C SER A 350 8.59 -1.04 16.78
N ASN A 351 9.59 -0.29 16.33
CA ASN A 351 10.88 -0.82 15.90
C ASN A 351 11.98 0.21 16.21
N GLY A 352 12.87 -0.13 17.15
CA GLY A 352 13.88 0.79 17.66
C GLY A 352 13.23 2.05 18.25
N ASP A 353 13.63 3.21 17.73
CA ASP A 353 13.12 4.51 18.17
C ASP A 353 11.82 4.95 17.47
N VAL A 354 11.32 4.18 16.51
CA VAL A 354 10.09 4.50 15.77
C VAL A 354 8.91 3.82 16.45
N VAL A 355 7.97 4.63 16.94
CA VAL A 355 6.71 4.18 17.56
C VAL A 355 5.55 4.89 16.88
N ILE A 356 4.64 4.12 16.29
CA ILE A 356 3.40 4.63 15.69
C ILE A 356 2.24 3.89 16.34
N ASN A 357 1.48 4.60 17.18
CA ASN A 357 0.46 3.97 18.01
C ASN A 357 -0.84 4.81 18.04
N TYR A 358 -1.93 4.21 17.58
CA TYR A 358 -3.26 4.77 17.79
C TYR A 358 -4.34 3.69 17.93
N GLN A 359 -5.48 4.09 18.46
CA GLN A 359 -6.69 3.27 18.51
C GLN A 359 -7.92 4.11 18.17
N LEU A 360 -8.82 3.55 17.37
CA LEU A 360 -10.15 4.11 17.16
C LEU A 360 -11.04 3.74 18.35
N GLU A 361 -11.69 4.73 18.92
CA GLU A 361 -12.68 4.53 19.98
C GLU A 361 -13.96 5.28 19.63
N GLN A 362 -15.10 4.68 20.01
CA GLN A 362 -16.41 5.34 20.02
C GLN A 362 -16.84 5.96 18.67
N THR A 363 -16.47 5.32 17.55
CA THR A 363 -16.72 5.88 16.22
C THR A 363 -16.92 4.82 15.14
N TYR A 364 -17.84 5.10 14.23
CA TYR A 364 -17.99 4.39 12.95
C TYR A 364 -17.36 5.16 11.78
N ARG A 365 -16.76 6.33 12.06
CA ARG A 365 -16.12 7.18 11.07
C ARG A 365 -14.69 6.69 10.78
N LYS A 366 -14.56 5.46 10.28
CA LYS A 366 -13.28 4.75 10.11
C LYS A 366 -12.59 5.03 8.77
N TYR A 367 -13.01 6.04 8.02
CA TYR A 367 -12.51 6.31 6.67
C TYR A 367 -11.99 7.74 6.56
N THR A 368 -10.84 7.92 5.93
CA THR A 368 -10.17 9.22 5.79
C THR A 368 -9.58 9.37 4.39
N ASN A 369 -9.28 10.60 3.99
CA ASN A 369 -8.48 10.86 2.79
C ASN A 369 -7.07 10.21 2.95
N PRO A 370 -6.54 9.52 1.93
CA PRO A 370 -5.21 8.89 1.98
C PRO A 370 -4.06 9.83 2.36
N ASP A 371 -4.09 11.08 1.89
CA ASP A 371 -3.05 12.07 2.17
C ASP A 371 -3.11 12.51 3.64
N VAL A 372 -4.33 12.70 4.15
CA VAL A 372 -4.59 12.98 5.57
C VAL A 372 -4.11 11.82 6.46
N MET A 373 -4.29 10.56 6.02
CA MET A 373 -3.74 9.39 6.73
C MET A 373 -2.22 9.45 6.78
N ALA A 374 -1.55 9.76 5.65
CA ALA A 374 -0.09 9.84 5.61
C ALA A 374 0.44 10.89 6.60
N GLY A 375 -0.17 12.08 6.63
CA GLY A 375 0.20 13.12 7.60
C GLY A 375 -0.04 12.70 9.05
N PHE A 376 -1.15 12.02 9.32
CA PHE A 376 -1.47 11.54 10.66
C PHE A 376 -0.46 10.50 11.15
N LEU A 377 -0.09 9.52 10.31
CA LEU A 377 0.94 8.53 10.63
C LEU A 377 2.31 9.18 10.91
N GLY A 378 2.70 10.19 10.13
CA GLY A 378 3.92 10.96 10.39
C GLY A 378 3.88 11.66 11.75
N ALA A 379 2.76 12.31 12.08
CA ALA A 379 2.59 12.97 13.36
C ALA A 379 2.66 11.99 14.55
N LEU A 380 2.12 10.78 14.40
CA LEU A 380 2.23 9.71 15.40
C LEU A 380 3.67 9.26 15.62
N ALA A 381 4.44 9.10 14.54
CA ALA A 381 5.86 8.73 14.60
C ALA A 381 6.72 9.79 15.33
N GLU A 382 6.37 11.07 15.18
CA GLU A 382 7.04 12.18 15.85
C GLU A 382 6.81 12.16 17.36
N ILE A 383 5.56 11.96 17.80
CA ILE A 383 5.21 12.02 19.23
C ILE A 383 5.53 10.73 19.97
N LYS A 384 5.53 9.57 19.31
CA LYS A 384 5.82 8.26 19.90
C LYS A 384 4.90 7.89 21.08
N LEU A 385 3.68 8.43 21.08
CA LEU A 385 2.66 8.19 22.11
C LEU A 385 1.42 7.54 21.48
N LYS A 386 0.68 6.78 22.29
CA LYS A 386 -0.63 6.25 21.91
C LYS A 386 -1.65 7.39 21.80
N VAL A 387 -2.20 7.59 20.60
CA VAL A 387 -3.31 8.51 20.34
C VAL A 387 -4.64 7.76 20.31
N ILE A 388 -5.69 8.35 20.89
CA ILE A 388 -7.06 7.86 20.70
C ILE A 388 -7.73 8.73 19.63
N SER A 389 -8.08 8.14 18.50
CA SER A 389 -8.83 8.84 17.46
C SER A 389 -10.33 8.57 17.62
N THR A 390 -11.13 9.63 17.50
CA THR A 390 -12.60 9.55 17.51
C THR A 390 -13.18 9.56 16.08
N GLY A 391 -12.30 9.29 15.11
CA GLY A 391 -12.64 9.03 13.71
C GLY A 391 -12.54 10.24 12.78
N SER A 392 -12.92 10.00 11.53
CA SER A 392 -12.86 10.92 10.40
C SER A 392 -14.21 11.00 9.70
N ALA A 393 -14.41 10.24 8.62
CA ALA A 393 -15.65 10.11 7.86
C ALA A 393 -16.19 8.66 7.87
N PHE A 394 -17.47 8.51 7.55
CA PHE A 394 -18.06 7.21 7.22
C PHE A 394 -17.57 6.72 5.85
N LYS A 395 -17.82 5.44 5.54
CA LYS A 395 -17.44 4.82 4.26
C LYS A 395 -17.90 5.62 3.03
N ASN A 396 -19.04 6.28 3.10
CA ASN A 396 -19.58 7.08 2.00
C ASN A 396 -19.09 8.54 1.98
N GLY A 397 -18.16 8.94 2.86
CA GLY A 397 -17.62 10.30 2.97
C GLY A 397 -18.46 11.28 3.80
N SER A 398 -19.64 10.89 4.26
CA SER A 398 -20.42 11.70 5.21
C SER A 398 -19.76 11.71 6.59
N CYS A 399 -20.12 12.65 7.47
CA CYS A 399 -19.42 12.81 8.75
C CYS A 399 -20.31 13.25 9.92
N TYR A 400 -21.60 12.88 9.95
CA TYR A 400 -22.48 13.29 11.03
C TYR A 400 -21.91 12.92 12.42
N PRO A 401 -22.03 13.79 13.45
CA PRO A 401 -22.69 15.10 13.43
C PRO A 401 -21.79 16.23 12.93
N SER A 402 -20.53 15.98 12.58
CA SER A 402 -19.62 17.02 12.12
C SER A 402 -20.03 17.57 10.74
N LYS A 403 -19.37 18.66 10.35
CA LYS A 403 -19.52 19.30 9.03
C LYS A 403 -18.20 19.35 8.26
N LEU A 404 -17.10 19.04 8.93
CA LEU A 404 -15.75 19.40 8.51
C LEU A 404 -14.86 18.19 8.22
N HIS A 405 -15.33 16.96 8.48
CA HIS A 405 -14.65 15.74 8.01
C HIS A 405 -15.25 15.20 6.73
N VAL A 406 -16.09 15.98 6.05
CA VAL A 406 -16.71 15.52 4.81
C VAL A 406 -15.58 15.07 3.86
N ASN A 407 -15.77 13.94 3.18
CA ASN A 407 -14.74 13.33 2.31
C ASN A 407 -13.44 12.93 3.02
N GLY A 408 -13.46 12.77 4.35
CA GLY A 408 -12.28 12.32 5.10
C GLY A 408 -11.20 13.41 5.25
N GLU A 409 -11.58 14.69 5.16
CA GLU A 409 -10.67 15.85 5.19
C GLU A 409 -10.11 16.18 6.59
N SER A 410 -10.50 15.42 7.61
CA SER A 410 -10.14 15.67 9.01
C SER A 410 -10.13 14.39 9.83
N ILE A 411 -9.23 14.30 10.81
CA ILE A 411 -9.20 13.24 11.83
C ILE A 411 -9.32 13.90 13.21
N ASP A 412 -10.33 13.49 13.99
CA ASP A 412 -10.46 13.90 15.39
C ASP A 412 -9.63 13.00 16.30
N THR A 413 -9.05 13.59 17.34
CA THR A 413 -8.35 12.86 18.40
C THR A 413 -8.79 13.36 19.77
N ALA A 414 -8.92 12.45 20.73
CA ALA A 414 -9.12 12.84 22.11
C ALA A 414 -7.86 13.55 22.63
N TYR A 415 -8.02 14.58 23.45
CA TYR A 415 -6.87 15.24 24.08
C TYR A 415 -6.09 14.25 24.96
N PHE A 416 -4.77 14.34 25.03
CA PHE A 416 -3.98 13.55 25.98
C PHE A 416 -4.34 13.93 27.41
N ASN A 417 -4.60 15.20 27.64
CA ASN A 417 -4.97 15.72 28.94
C ASN A 417 -6.25 15.05 29.49
N ARG A 418 -6.11 14.38 30.64
CA ARG A 418 -7.23 13.70 31.33
C ARG A 418 -8.31 14.66 31.82
N TYR A 419 -7.96 15.93 32.09
CA TYR A 419 -8.92 16.98 32.43
C TYR A 419 -9.95 17.21 31.35
N ALA A 420 -9.49 17.28 30.11
CA ALA A 420 -10.37 17.48 28.96
C ALA A 420 -11.21 16.24 28.64
N ARG A 421 -10.66 15.04 28.90
CA ARG A 421 -11.35 13.80 28.59
C ARG A 421 -12.38 13.38 29.65
N TYR A 422 -12.02 13.35 30.92
CA TYR A 422 -12.84 12.69 31.95
C TYR A 422 -12.81 13.37 33.34
N ASP A 423 -11.67 13.91 33.75
CA ASP A 423 -11.38 14.21 35.16
C ASP A 423 -11.28 15.71 35.40
N LYS A 424 -12.36 16.35 35.84
CA LYS A 424 -12.41 17.82 36.08
C LYS A 424 -11.49 18.31 37.22
N ASN A 425 -10.46 17.54 37.60
CA ASN A 425 -9.40 17.92 38.53
C ASN A 425 -8.39 18.91 37.89
N PRO A 426 -8.29 20.15 38.40
CA PRO A 426 -7.37 21.16 37.86
C PRO A 426 -5.89 20.79 37.96
N ASP A 427 -5.49 19.83 38.80
CA ASP A 427 -4.08 19.40 38.91
C ASP A 427 -3.61 18.59 37.67
N LEU A 428 -4.53 18.17 36.80
CA LEU A 428 -4.24 17.41 35.58
C LEU A 428 -4.06 18.29 34.34
N LEU A 429 -3.95 19.62 34.48
CA LEU A 429 -3.84 20.58 33.37
C LEU A 429 -2.49 20.56 32.60
N ASN A 430 -1.74 19.46 32.58
CA ASN A 430 -0.56 19.35 31.72
C ASN A 430 -0.96 19.16 30.25
N TRP A 431 -0.58 20.11 29.40
CA TRP A 431 -0.91 20.15 27.97
C TRP A 431 0.30 19.91 27.06
N ASP A 432 1.45 19.48 27.60
CA ASP A 432 2.69 19.36 26.84
C ASP A 432 2.57 18.34 25.71
N ASN A 433 1.93 17.19 25.97
CA ASN A 433 1.69 16.16 24.97
C ASN A 433 0.76 16.66 23.86
N ASP A 434 -0.33 17.36 24.20
CA ASP A 434 -1.25 17.93 23.23
C ASP A 434 -0.57 19.02 22.37
N LYS A 435 0.25 19.88 22.98
CA LYS A 435 1.04 20.89 22.26
C LYS A 435 2.09 20.24 21.36
N ALA A 436 2.79 19.21 21.84
CA ALA A 436 3.75 18.45 21.05
C ALA A 436 3.06 17.80 19.84
N PHE A 437 1.88 17.24 20.06
CA PHE A 437 1.10 16.61 18.99
C PHE A 437 0.58 17.61 17.95
N ILE A 438 0.12 18.79 18.36
CA ILE A 438 -0.25 19.87 17.41
C ILE A 438 0.97 20.28 16.57
N ARG A 439 2.16 20.41 17.16
CA ARG A 439 3.37 20.73 16.39
C ARG A 439 3.75 19.61 15.43
N ALA A 440 3.59 18.35 15.85
CA ALA A 440 3.80 17.20 14.98
C ALA A 440 2.82 17.19 13.80
N LEU A 441 1.53 17.40 14.05
CA LEU A 441 0.52 17.53 12.99
C LEU A 441 0.86 18.67 12.04
N HIS A 442 1.28 19.83 12.56
CA HIS A 442 1.69 20.97 11.73
C HIS A 442 2.94 20.68 10.89
N LYS A 443 3.92 19.96 11.44
CA LYS A 443 5.10 19.47 10.70
C LYS A 443 4.68 18.58 9.52
N PHE A 444 3.65 17.77 9.71
CA PHE A 444 3.07 16.90 8.68
C PHE A 444 1.82 17.53 8.03
N HIS A 445 1.89 18.83 7.73
CA HIS A 445 1.02 19.55 6.80
C HIS A 445 -0.44 19.79 7.21
N PHE A 446 -0.84 19.50 8.45
CA PHE A 446 -2.10 20.00 8.99
C PHE A 446 -1.97 21.48 9.36
N GLN A 447 -2.82 22.34 8.80
CA GLN A 447 -2.66 23.79 8.97
C GLN A 447 -3.49 24.35 10.12
N ASN A 448 -4.63 23.73 10.43
CA ASN A 448 -5.63 24.30 11.34
C ASN A 448 -6.07 23.30 12.41
N PHE A 449 -6.30 23.81 13.61
CA PHE A 449 -6.64 23.02 14.80
C PHE A 449 -7.76 23.71 15.58
N ARG A 450 -8.98 23.16 15.51
CA ARG A 450 -10.08 23.63 16.36
C ARG A 450 -9.93 23.10 17.76
N ILE A 451 -9.82 24.03 18.70
CA ILE A 451 -9.61 23.74 20.12
C ILE A 451 -10.75 24.31 20.93
N GLY A 452 -11.18 23.57 21.95
CA GLY A 452 -12.27 23.96 22.82
C GLY A 452 -12.04 25.31 23.50
N ILE A 453 -13.10 26.13 23.61
CA ILE A 453 -13.02 27.46 24.22
C ILE A 453 -12.46 27.43 25.65
N LYS A 454 -12.68 26.34 26.39
CA LYS A 454 -12.13 26.15 27.74
C LYS A 454 -10.61 26.19 27.78
N PHE A 455 -9.95 25.85 26.68
CA PHE A 455 -8.49 25.74 26.59
C PHE A 455 -7.86 26.82 25.72
N LYS A 456 -8.64 27.82 25.29
CA LYS A 456 -8.14 28.94 24.48
C LYS A 456 -6.83 29.52 25.00
N LYS A 457 -6.77 29.91 26.28
CA LYS A 457 -5.56 30.52 26.90
C LYS A 457 -4.33 29.61 26.82
N THR A 458 -4.52 28.30 26.77
CA THR A 458 -3.44 27.32 26.68
C THR A 458 -2.85 27.23 25.28
N PHE A 459 -3.69 27.42 24.25
CA PHE A 459 -3.37 27.10 22.85
C PHE A 459 -3.44 28.29 21.89
N GLU A 460 -3.89 29.47 22.29
CA GLU A 460 -4.09 30.62 21.40
C GLU A 460 -2.81 31.10 20.69
N ASN A 461 -1.64 30.75 21.22
CA ASN A 461 -0.33 31.05 20.62
C ASN A 461 0.25 29.88 19.79
N MET A 462 -0.46 28.76 19.66
CA MET A 462 -0.03 27.63 18.83
C MET A 462 -0.29 27.91 17.34
N PRO A 463 0.59 27.43 16.44
CA PRO A 463 0.36 27.56 15.01
C PRO A 463 -0.95 26.84 14.63
N GLY A 464 -1.73 27.47 13.75
CA GLY A 464 -2.99 26.90 13.28
C GLY A 464 -4.16 26.94 14.26
N TYR A 465 -4.03 27.59 15.42
CA TYR A 465 -5.12 27.66 16.40
C TYR A 465 -6.41 28.27 15.82
N ILE A 466 -7.52 27.57 16.01
CA ILE A 466 -8.87 28.07 15.76
C ILE A 466 -9.74 27.85 17.01
N ASP A 467 -10.53 28.87 17.36
CA ASP A 467 -11.55 28.73 18.41
C ASP A 467 -12.68 27.79 17.94
N GLY A 468 -12.66 26.58 18.49
CA GLY A 468 -13.65 25.53 18.25
C GLY A 468 -14.94 25.69 19.05
N LYS A 469 -15.03 26.66 19.98
CA LYS A 469 -16.16 26.79 20.91
C LYS A 469 -16.34 25.54 21.79
N ASP A 470 -17.51 25.40 22.41
CA ASP A 470 -17.74 24.35 23.41
C ASP A 470 -17.75 22.92 22.85
N LEU A 471 -18.06 22.75 21.56
CA LEU A 471 -18.12 21.43 20.92
C LEU A 471 -16.77 20.71 20.89
N HIS A 472 -15.66 21.46 20.94
CA HIS A 472 -14.29 20.92 20.86
C HIS A 472 -13.61 20.89 22.24
N ASN A 473 -14.38 20.99 23.33
CA ASN A 473 -13.84 20.87 24.69
C ASN A 473 -13.44 19.43 25.08
N SER A 474 -13.83 18.41 24.29
CA SER A 474 -13.50 17.00 24.57
C SER A 474 -12.48 16.40 23.60
N HIS A 475 -12.24 17.03 22.45
CA HIS A 475 -11.36 16.52 21.40
C HIS A 475 -10.67 17.65 20.64
N LEU A 476 -9.52 17.31 20.05
CA LEU A 476 -8.81 18.11 19.06
C LEU A 476 -9.36 17.76 17.68
N HIS A 477 -9.69 18.78 16.89
CA HIS A 477 -10.18 18.62 15.53
C HIS A 477 -9.17 19.24 14.54
N THR A 478 -8.72 18.43 13.58
CA THR A 478 -7.76 18.84 12.55
C THR A 478 -8.47 19.36 11.31
N GLU A 479 -7.91 20.35 10.62
CA GLU A 479 -8.49 20.89 9.38
C GLU A 479 -7.40 21.33 8.41
N ASN A 480 -7.81 21.49 7.15
CA ASN A 480 -7.04 22.17 6.12
C ASN A 480 -5.66 21.52 5.92
N PHE A 481 -5.65 20.20 5.72
CA PHE A 481 -4.44 19.49 5.31
C PHE A 481 -3.97 20.01 3.95
N ASP A 482 -2.69 20.34 3.82
CA ASP A 482 -2.13 20.81 2.56
C ASP A 482 -1.81 19.65 1.61
N GLU A 483 -2.80 19.23 0.82
CA GLU A 483 -2.66 18.17 -0.18
C GLU A 483 -1.54 18.49 -1.20
N LYS A 484 -1.21 19.76 -1.44
CA LYS A 484 -0.15 20.16 -2.38
C LYS A 484 1.25 19.84 -1.85
N ALA A 485 1.38 19.63 -0.54
CA ALA A 485 2.64 19.21 0.07
C ALA A 485 2.97 17.73 -0.22
N VAL A 486 2.00 16.93 -0.67
CA VAL A 486 2.21 15.54 -1.07
C VAL A 486 2.74 15.49 -2.50
N ILE A 487 4.02 15.13 -2.64
CA ILE A 487 4.68 15.08 -3.94
C ILE A 487 4.36 13.74 -4.61
N THR A 488 3.66 13.76 -5.74
CA THR A 488 3.40 12.55 -6.52
C THR A 488 4.57 12.24 -7.46
N LYS A 489 5.03 10.98 -7.44
CA LYS A 489 6.05 10.44 -8.33
C LYS A 489 5.52 9.21 -9.05
N THR A 490 5.82 9.10 -10.34
CA THR A 490 5.53 7.92 -11.16
C THR A 490 6.86 7.25 -11.51
N ASP A 491 6.97 5.96 -11.18
CA ASP A 491 8.18 5.16 -11.43
C ASP A 491 8.37 4.75 -12.89
#